data_AF-L1MGU3-F1
#
_entry.id   AF-L1MGU3-F1
#
_cell.length_a   1.000
_cell.length_b   1.000
_cell.length_c   1.000
_cell.angle_alpha   90.00
_cell.angle_beta   90.00
_cell.angle_gamma   90.00
#
_symmetry.space_group_name_H-M   'P 1'
#
loop_
_entity.id
_entity.type
_entity.pdbx_description
1 polymer ?
#
loop_
_entity_poly.entity_id
_entity_poly.type
_entity_poly.pdbx_seq_one_letter_code
_entity_poly.pdbx_strand_id
1 'polypeptide(L)'
;MVWLKTLGVILSLGIIAALYWAFKLRTSAPEAISLQRSIDLSRADIVDVVDAFERFRDSGDAEAIADRTLQRPELNNPNSTDPDIESFYIQLATARRFLQRLDIHLMSASTTEELESLLAITDKRAFELNQSWIKARRAAVRFKRG
;
A
#
# COMPACT_ATOMS: atom_id res chain seq x y z
N MET A 1 -35.70 -16.72 49.17
CA MET A 1 -34.88 -15.48 48.97
C MET A 1 -33.63 -15.68 48.08
N VAL A 2 -33.21 -16.92 47.77
CA VAL A 2 -31.99 -17.22 46.96
C VAL A 2 -32.23 -17.13 45.44
N TRP A 3 -33.48 -17.32 44.99
CA TRP A 3 -33.86 -17.31 43.57
C TRP A 3 -33.80 -15.91 42.93
N LEU A 4 -34.12 -14.85 43.69
CA LEU A 4 -34.04 -13.47 43.19
C LEU A 4 -32.58 -13.00 43.04
N LYS A 5 -31.69 -13.46 43.93
CA LYS A 5 -30.25 -13.15 43.88
C LYS A 5 -29.56 -13.81 42.69
N THR A 6 -29.94 -15.05 42.36
CA THR A 6 -29.36 -15.79 41.23
C THR A 6 -29.82 -15.24 39.89
N LEU A 7 -31.10 -14.86 39.74
CA LEU A 7 -31.57 -14.14 38.55
C LEU A 7 -30.85 -12.79 38.36
N GLY A 8 -30.65 -12.03 39.44
CA GLY A 8 -29.94 -10.75 39.39
C GLY A 8 -28.50 -10.87 38.89
N VAL A 9 -27.79 -11.93 39.26
CA VAL A 9 -26.41 -12.20 38.80
C VAL A 9 -26.36 -12.57 37.31
N ILE A 10 -27.31 -13.38 36.84
CA ILE A 10 -27.38 -13.77 35.42
C ILE A 10 -27.69 -12.55 34.53
N LEU A 11 -28.63 -11.71 34.96
CA LEU A 11 -28.97 -10.46 34.27
C LEU A 11 -27.79 -9.49 34.20
N SER A 12 -27.06 -9.33 35.30
CA SER A 12 -25.90 -8.43 35.33
C SER A 12 -24.74 -8.94 34.46
N LEU A 13 -24.48 -10.25 34.43
CA LEU A 13 -23.52 -10.85 33.49
C LEU A 13 -23.93 -10.63 32.03
N GLY A 14 -25.22 -10.80 31.70
CA GLY A 14 -25.74 -10.54 30.36
C GLY A 14 -25.57 -9.09 29.93
N ILE A 15 -25.85 -8.14 30.83
CA ILE A 15 -25.65 -6.69 30.58
C ILE A 15 -24.17 -6.38 30.37
N ILE A 16 -23.27 -6.93 31.19
CA ILE A 16 -21.81 -6.73 31.02
C ILE A 16 -21.34 -7.27 29.67
N ALA A 17 -21.78 -8.46 29.28
CA ALA A 17 -21.44 -9.05 27.99
C ALA A 17 -21.95 -8.21 26.81
N ALA A 18 -23.19 -7.72 26.90
CA ALA A 18 -23.79 -6.84 25.89
C ALA A 18 -23.07 -5.49 25.79
N LEU A 19 -22.70 -4.89 26.92
CA LEU A 19 -21.92 -3.64 26.95
C LEU A 19 -20.52 -3.85 26.38
N TYR A 20 -19.86 -4.96 26.70
CA TYR A 20 -18.55 -5.31 26.12
C TYR A 20 -18.63 -5.46 24.60
N TRP A 21 -19.64 -6.18 24.10
CA TRP A 21 -19.88 -6.32 22.67
C TRP A 21 -20.18 -4.98 21.99
N ALA A 22 -21.09 -4.18 22.55
CA ALA A 22 -21.43 -2.87 22.02
C ALA A 22 -20.22 -1.93 21.98
N PHE A 23 -19.35 -1.99 22.99
CA PHE A 23 -18.11 -1.22 23.03
C PHE A 23 -17.15 -1.66 21.93
N LYS A 24 -16.92 -2.98 21.78
CA LYS A 24 -16.06 -3.55 20.74
C LYS A 24 -16.53 -3.17 19.33
N LEU A 25 -17.84 -3.28 19.06
CA LEU A 25 -18.46 -2.89 17.79
C LEU A 25 -18.28 -1.38 17.50
N ARG A 26 -18.44 -0.53 18.52
CA ARG A 26 -18.35 0.93 18.37
C ARG A 26 -16.92 1.41 18.16
N THR A 27 -15.91 0.78 18.77
CA THR A 27 -14.50 1.16 18.56
C THR A 27 -13.95 0.66 17.23
N SER A 28 -14.36 -0.53 16.78
CA SER A 28 -13.88 -1.09 15.52
C SER A 28 -14.32 -0.30 14.28
N ALA A 29 -15.48 0.37 14.30
CA ALA A 29 -15.99 1.07 13.11
C ALA A 29 -15.19 2.35 12.75
N PRO A 30 -14.92 3.31 13.66
CA PRO A 30 -14.08 4.47 13.35
C PRO A 30 -12.63 4.10 13.02
N GLU A 31 -12.07 3.12 13.71
CA GLU A 31 -10.70 2.64 13.51
C GLU A 31 -10.53 1.97 12.15
N ALA A 32 -11.45 1.08 11.76
CA ALA A 32 -11.44 0.45 10.44
C ALA A 32 -11.52 1.48 9.31
N ILE A 33 -12.35 2.54 9.46
CA ILE A 33 -12.42 3.64 8.49
C ILE A 33 -11.07 4.38 8.40
N SER A 34 -10.43 4.63 9.54
CA SER A 34 -9.11 5.27 9.56
C SER A 34 -8.06 4.42 8.86
N LEU A 35 -8.03 3.11 9.11
CA LEU A 35 -7.11 2.19 8.47
C LEU A 35 -7.34 2.11 6.96
N GLN A 36 -8.60 2.06 6.51
CA GLN A 36 -8.92 2.10 5.08
C GLN A 36 -8.38 3.36 4.42
N ARG A 37 -8.55 4.54 5.04
CA ARG A 37 -7.97 5.79 4.52
C ARG A 37 -6.45 5.75 4.46
N SER A 38 -5.79 5.20 5.48
CA SER A 38 -4.34 5.03 5.45
C SER A 38 -3.91 4.11 4.31
N ILE A 39 -4.63 3.01 4.07
CA ILE A 39 -4.37 2.11 2.95
C ILE A 39 -4.55 2.85 1.61
N ASP A 40 -5.58 3.69 1.49
CA ASP A 40 -5.82 4.48 0.28
C ASP A 40 -4.72 5.51 0.02
N LEU A 41 -4.17 6.13 1.08
CA LEU A 41 -3.01 7.02 0.96
C LEU A 41 -1.76 6.27 0.49
N SER A 42 -1.43 5.15 1.12
CA SER A 42 -0.26 4.35 0.73
C SER A 42 -0.42 3.70 -0.64
N ARG A 43 -1.67 3.40 -1.04
CA ARG A 43 -2.00 3.01 -2.42
C ARG A 43 -1.71 4.15 -3.39
N ALA A 44 -2.09 5.38 -3.07
CA ALA A 44 -1.83 6.54 -3.90
C ALA A 44 -0.32 6.74 -4.11
N ASP A 45 0.50 6.56 -3.07
CA ASP A 45 1.97 6.61 -3.19
C ASP A 45 2.52 5.59 -4.21
N ILE A 46 1.94 4.38 -4.25
CA ILE A 46 2.32 3.37 -5.26
C ILE A 46 1.91 3.85 -6.66
N VAL A 47 0.67 4.33 -6.82
CA VAL A 47 0.14 4.83 -8.09
C VAL A 47 0.99 5.98 -8.62
N ASP A 48 1.37 6.93 -7.77
CA ASP A 48 2.19 8.08 -8.16
C ASP A 48 3.53 7.66 -8.77
N VAL A 49 4.19 6.62 -8.24
CA VAL A 49 5.45 6.11 -8.80
C VAL A 49 5.22 5.38 -10.12
N VAL A 50 4.14 4.59 -10.23
CA VAL A 50 3.76 3.92 -11.48
C VAL A 50 3.51 4.96 -12.57
N ASP A 51 2.69 5.97 -12.28
CA ASP A 51 2.33 7.05 -13.19
C ASP A 51 3.54 7.91 -13.56
N ALA A 52 4.44 8.18 -12.61
CA ALA A 52 5.69 8.89 -12.89
C ALA A 52 6.57 8.14 -13.90
N PHE A 53 6.64 6.81 -13.81
CA PHE A 53 7.38 6.00 -14.77
C PHE A 53 6.66 5.93 -16.12
N GLU A 54 5.35 5.77 -16.15
CA GLU A 54 4.56 5.80 -17.39
C GLU A 54 4.69 7.14 -18.11
N ARG A 55 4.63 8.25 -17.36
CA ARG A 55 4.88 9.59 -17.91
C ARG A 55 6.29 9.69 -18.49
N PHE A 56 7.31 9.23 -17.77
CA PHE A 56 8.69 9.20 -18.27
C PHE A 56 8.79 8.44 -19.61
N ARG A 57 8.17 7.25 -19.68
CA ARG A 57 8.26 6.34 -20.82
C ARG A 57 7.46 6.83 -22.04
N ASP A 58 6.21 7.22 -21.80
CA ASP A 58 5.19 7.34 -22.85
C ASP A 58 4.76 8.79 -23.12
N SER A 59 5.09 9.75 -22.25
CA SER A 59 4.67 11.15 -22.46
C SER A 59 5.28 11.75 -23.73
N GLY A 60 4.49 12.58 -24.42
CA GLY A 60 4.94 13.42 -25.53
C GLY A 60 5.59 14.74 -25.09
N ASP A 61 5.65 15.02 -23.78
CA ASP A 61 6.26 16.25 -23.26
C ASP A 61 7.74 16.32 -23.62
N ALA A 62 8.19 17.50 -24.05
CA ALA A 62 9.59 17.72 -24.44
C ALA A 62 10.58 17.37 -23.30
N GLU A 63 10.20 17.64 -22.05
CA GLU A 63 11.01 17.28 -20.88
C GLU A 63 11.11 15.76 -20.70
N ALA A 64 10.00 15.03 -20.80
CA ALA A 64 10.00 13.57 -20.69
C ALA A 64 10.79 12.92 -21.84
N ILE A 65 10.67 13.45 -23.07
CA ILE A 65 11.45 13.02 -24.23
C ILE A 65 12.95 13.25 -23.98
N ALA A 66 13.35 14.47 -23.60
CA ALA A 66 14.75 14.80 -23.31
C ALA A 66 15.30 13.94 -22.17
N ASP A 67 14.48 13.66 -21.17
CA ASP A 67 14.83 12.79 -20.06
C ASP A 67 15.11 11.35 -20.54
N ARG A 68 14.14 10.70 -21.20
CA ARG A 68 14.29 9.30 -21.65
C ARG A 68 15.26 9.10 -22.81
N THR A 69 15.64 10.15 -23.54
CA THR A 69 16.56 10.03 -24.69
C THR A 69 17.96 10.54 -24.38
N LEU A 70 18.09 11.62 -23.63
CA LEU A 70 19.37 12.30 -23.42
C LEU A 70 19.89 12.15 -21.99
N GLN A 71 19.03 12.09 -20.97
CA GLN A 71 19.48 12.09 -19.57
C GLN A 71 19.60 10.67 -19.00
N ARG A 72 18.57 9.86 -19.21
CA ARG A 72 18.41 8.53 -18.59
C ARG A 72 17.91 7.48 -19.61
N PRO A 73 18.60 7.29 -20.75
CA PRO A 73 18.16 6.32 -21.76
C PRO A 73 18.10 4.88 -21.24
N GLU A 74 19.03 4.50 -20.36
CA GLU A 74 19.08 3.14 -19.81
C GLU A 74 17.89 2.83 -18.88
N LEU A 75 17.27 3.84 -18.27
CA LEU A 75 16.05 3.64 -17.47
C LEU A 75 14.88 3.16 -18.35
N ASN A 76 14.91 3.45 -19.64
CA ASN A 76 13.93 2.97 -20.63
C ASN A 76 14.30 1.61 -21.23
N ASN A 77 15.40 0.99 -20.79
CA ASN A 77 15.79 -0.36 -21.20
C ASN A 77 15.29 -1.39 -20.16
N PRO A 78 14.23 -2.17 -20.46
CA PRO A 78 13.71 -3.17 -19.52
C PRO A 78 14.66 -4.38 -19.35
N ASN A 79 15.68 -4.52 -20.20
CA ASN A 79 16.70 -5.56 -20.11
C ASN A 79 18.05 -5.01 -19.64
N SER A 80 18.04 -3.90 -18.88
CA SER A 80 19.26 -3.33 -18.34
C SER A 80 19.99 -4.33 -17.44
N THR A 81 21.31 -4.37 -17.55
CA THR A 81 22.17 -5.17 -16.65
C THR A 81 22.54 -4.42 -15.38
N ASP A 82 22.11 -3.16 -15.22
CA ASP A 82 22.31 -2.42 -13.98
C ASP A 82 21.34 -2.94 -12.90
N PRO A 83 21.85 -3.38 -11.73
CA PRO A 83 21.03 -4.02 -10.71
C PRO A 83 20.00 -3.08 -10.07
N ASP A 84 20.25 -1.76 -10.02
CA ASP A 84 19.27 -0.81 -9.49
C ASP A 84 18.08 -0.66 -10.46
N ILE A 85 18.35 -0.64 -11.76
CA ILE A 85 17.34 -0.54 -12.82
C ILE A 85 16.52 -1.84 -12.91
N GLU A 86 17.18 -3.00 -12.95
CA GLU A 86 16.52 -4.31 -12.93
C GLU A 86 15.59 -4.45 -11.72
N SER A 87 16.10 -4.11 -10.52
CA SER A 87 15.32 -4.16 -9.28
C SER A 87 14.07 -3.27 -9.35
N PHE A 88 14.17 -2.07 -9.93
CA PHE A 88 13.00 -1.21 -10.13
C PHE A 88 11.96 -1.85 -11.05
N TYR A 89 12.34 -2.45 -12.18
CA TYR A 89 11.39 -3.15 -13.06
C TYR A 89 10.69 -4.32 -12.36
N ILE A 90 11.41 -5.06 -11.51
CA ILE A 90 10.83 -6.12 -10.68
C ILE A 90 9.81 -5.54 -9.70
N GLN A 91 10.17 -4.49 -8.95
CA GLN A 91 9.24 -3.84 -8.00
C GLN A 91 8.04 -3.21 -8.69
N LEU A 92 8.22 -2.62 -9.87
CA LEU A 92 7.14 -2.05 -10.66
C LEU A 92 6.14 -3.14 -11.09
N ALA A 93 6.63 -4.30 -11.55
CA ALA A 93 5.78 -5.42 -11.94
C ALA A 93 5.01 -6.01 -10.75
N THR A 94 5.65 -6.15 -9.58
CA THR A 94 4.99 -6.66 -8.37
C THR A 94 3.97 -5.65 -7.83
N ALA A 95 4.28 -4.36 -7.85
CA ALA A 95 3.39 -3.28 -7.43
C ALA A 95 2.12 -3.21 -8.29
N ARG A 96 2.24 -3.26 -9.63
CA ARG A 96 1.08 -3.30 -10.53
C ARG A 96 0.15 -4.48 -10.24
N ARG A 97 0.72 -5.67 -10.04
CA ARG A 97 -0.04 -6.88 -9.66
C ARG A 97 -0.71 -6.74 -8.30
N PHE A 98 -0.05 -6.06 -7.35
CA PHE A 98 -0.60 -5.81 -6.03
C PHE A 98 -1.78 -4.85 -6.10
N LEU A 99 -1.65 -3.71 -6.80
CA LEU A 99 -2.74 -2.75 -7.01
C LEU A 99 -3.99 -3.41 -7.61
N GLN A 100 -3.82 -4.28 -8.60
CA GLN A 100 -4.92 -5.04 -9.22
C GLN A 100 -5.69 -5.93 -8.24
N ARG A 101 -5.07 -6.36 -7.13
CA ARG A 101 -5.67 -7.24 -6.12
C ARG A 101 -6.03 -6.53 -4.83
N LEU A 102 -5.59 -5.29 -4.64
CA LEU A 102 -5.74 -4.57 -3.36
C LEU A 102 -7.21 -4.39 -2.99
N ASP A 103 -8.08 -4.10 -3.96
CA ASP A 103 -9.52 -3.96 -3.71
C ASP A 103 -10.14 -5.27 -3.24
N ILE A 104 -9.73 -6.41 -3.81
CA ILE A 104 -10.17 -7.74 -3.36
C ILE A 104 -9.73 -7.99 -1.91
N HIS A 105 -8.48 -7.65 -1.58
CA HIS A 105 -7.96 -7.78 -0.22
C HIS A 105 -8.69 -6.89 0.78
N LEU A 106 -8.99 -5.63 0.41
CA LEU A 106 -9.77 -4.71 1.24
C LEU A 106 -11.19 -5.24 1.49
N MET A 107 -11.86 -5.76 0.46
CA MET A 107 -13.21 -6.33 0.60
C MET A 107 -13.21 -7.60 1.46
N SER A 108 -12.11 -8.35 1.47
CA SER A 108 -11.97 -9.57 2.28
C SER A 108 -11.58 -9.32 3.73
N ALA A 109 -11.02 -8.14 4.05
CA ALA A 109 -10.61 -7.79 5.41
C ALA A 109 -11.85 -7.51 6.27
N SER A 110 -12.09 -8.38 7.25
CA SER A 110 -13.26 -8.36 8.12
C SER A 110 -12.96 -7.85 9.53
N THR A 111 -11.67 -7.74 9.88
CA THR A 111 -11.19 -7.34 11.20
C THR A 111 -10.19 -6.19 11.11
N THR A 112 -10.06 -5.43 12.21
CA THR A 112 -9.04 -4.37 12.34
C THR A 112 -7.63 -4.92 12.12
N GLU A 113 -7.30 -6.09 12.67
CA GLU A 113 -5.98 -6.72 12.54
C GLU A 113 -5.63 -7.07 11.09
N GLU A 114 -6.61 -7.55 10.31
CA GLU A 114 -6.43 -7.79 8.87
C GLU A 114 -6.19 -6.48 8.10
N LEU A 115 -6.87 -5.40 8.46
CA LEU A 115 -6.65 -4.08 7.87
C LEU A 115 -5.28 -3.51 8.25
N GLU A 116 -4.82 -3.66 9.48
CA GLU A 116 -3.47 -3.28 9.91
C GLU A 116 -2.39 -4.06 9.15
N SER A 117 -2.59 -5.37 9.00
CA SER A 117 -1.69 -6.21 8.20
C SER A 117 -1.63 -5.75 6.74
N LEU A 118 -2.80 -5.46 6.15
CA LEU A 118 -2.89 -4.96 4.78
C LEU A 118 -2.24 -3.58 4.63
N LEU A 119 -2.42 -2.69 5.60
CA LEU A 119 -1.74 -1.39 5.66
C LEU A 119 -0.22 -1.57 5.70
N ALA A 120 0.30 -2.39 6.61
CA ALA A 120 1.73 -2.63 6.74
C ALA A 120 2.35 -3.19 5.43
N ILE A 121 1.63 -4.08 4.74
CA ILE A 121 2.05 -4.60 3.43
C ILE A 121 2.04 -3.49 2.38
N THR A 122 0.99 -2.65 2.35
CA THR A 122 0.85 -1.54 1.41
C THR A 122 1.96 -0.50 1.60
N ASP A 123 2.23 -0.10 2.84
CA ASP A 123 3.31 0.83 3.22
C ASP A 123 4.68 0.30 2.77
N LYS A 124 4.95 -0.97 3.07
CA LYS A 124 6.19 -1.61 2.67
C LYS A 124 6.37 -1.59 1.16
N ARG A 125 5.31 -1.89 0.40
CA ARG A 125 5.33 -1.88 -1.07
C ARG A 125 5.54 -0.47 -1.63
N ALA A 126 4.86 0.53 -1.08
CA ALA A 126 5.05 1.93 -1.45
C ALA A 126 6.50 2.37 -1.24
N PHE A 127 7.06 2.04 -0.06
CA PHE A 127 8.44 2.33 0.27
C PHE A 127 9.43 1.62 -0.66
N GLU A 128 9.31 0.30 -0.85
CA GLU A 128 10.19 -0.49 -1.72
C GLU A 128 10.19 0.02 -3.16
N LEU A 129 9.01 0.31 -3.70
CA LEU A 129 8.85 0.84 -5.06
C LEU A 129 9.49 2.23 -5.19
N ASN A 130 9.18 3.16 -4.28
CA ASN A 130 9.75 4.50 -4.33
C ASN A 130 11.28 4.49 -4.18
N GLN A 131 11.82 3.68 -3.26
CA GLN A 131 13.27 3.54 -3.09
C GLN A 131 13.95 2.99 -4.35
N SER A 132 13.36 1.95 -4.97
CA SER A 132 13.90 1.39 -6.21
C SER A 132 13.84 2.39 -7.36
N TRP A 133 12.77 3.19 -7.46
CA TRP A 133 12.64 4.26 -8.46
C TRP A 133 13.75 5.32 -8.36
N ILE A 134 14.01 5.81 -7.14
CA ILE A 134 15.06 6.81 -6.90
C ILE A 134 16.44 6.24 -7.26
N LYS A 135 16.72 4.99 -6.87
CA LYS A 135 17.98 4.31 -7.18
C LYS A 135 18.16 4.10 -8.68
N ALA A 136 17.15 3.60 -9.38
CA ALA A 136 17.18 3.39 -10.82
C ALA A 136 17.40 4.70 -11.61
N ARG A 137 16.72 5.79 -11.23
CA ARG A 137 16.97 7.11 -11.85
C ARG A 137 18.41 7.56 -11.64
N ARG A 138 18.96 7.39 -10.44
CA ARG A 138 20.36 7.74 -10.14
C ARG A 138 21.33 6.87 -10.95
N ALA A 139 21.05 5.58 -11.09
CA ALA A 139 21.85 4.63 -11.86
C ALA A 139 21.88 4.99 -13.35
N ALA A 140 20.73 5.29 -13.94
CA ALA A 140 20.62 5.65 -15.34
C ALA A 140 21.43 6.91 -15.70
N VAL A 141 21.58 7.87 -14.77
CA VAL A 141 22.45 9.04 -14.97
C VAL A 141 23.94 8.64 -14.98
N ARG A 142 24.34 7.65 -14.16
CA ARG A 142 25.72 7.15 -14.14
C ARG A 142 26.06 6.43 -15.44
N PHE A 143 25.11 5.68 -16.00
CA PHE A 143 25.31 4.91 -17.23
C PHE A 143 25.69 5.79 -18.43
N LYS A 144 25.19 7.03 -18.49
CA LYS A 144 25.59 8.02 -19.51
C LYS A 144 27.07 8.42 -19.45
N ARG A 145 27.72 8.29 -18.28
CA ARG A 145 29.09 8.76 -18.04
C ARG A 145 30.16 7.65 -18.14
N GLY A 146 29.73 6.41 -18.35
CA GLY A 146 30.62 5.26 -18.53
C GLY A 146 30.78 4.86 -19.99
#